data_AF-A0A1L7LII5-F1
#
_entry.id   AF-A0A1L7LII5-F1
#
_cell.length_a   1.000
_cell.length_b   1.000
_cell.length_c   1.000
_cell.angle_alpha   90.00
_cell.angle_beta   90.00
_cell.angle_gamma   90.00
#
_symmetry.space_group_name_H-M   'P 1'
#
loop_
_entity.id
_entity.type
_entity.pdbx_description
1 polymer ?
#
loop_
_entity_poly.entity_id
_entity_poly.type
_entity_poly.pdbx_seq_one_letter_code
_entity_poly.pdbx_strand_id
1 'polypeptide(L)'
;MTRLSTFLNQEIDQGIDQKISARDQLAQMGFNLITFAKRYPYFFEALFIKFPFKYMKVTQETIVLDSDLPGFDKFKRIVLDLRKEENFTNSEAETLFHFWSFISGLAVLANSPIGRDLDNQAIHTTINHMLDIYIKGEQI
;
A
#
# COMPACT_ATOMS: atom_id res chain seq x y z
N MET A 1 22.67 -11.95 -1.08
CA MET A 1 21.90 -11.02 -1.93
C MET A 1 20.45 -11.08 -1.46
N THR A 2 19.99 -10.13 -0.66
CA THR A 2 18.60 -10.11 -0.17
C THR A 2 17.69 -9.77 -1.35
N ARG A 3 16.64 -10.56 -1.60
CA ARG A 3 15.69 -10.24 -2.67
C ARG A 3 15.07 -8.87 -2.38
N LEU A 4 14.94 -8.04 -3.41
CA LEU A 4 14.38 -6.69 -3.33
C LEU A 4 13.00 -6.66 -2.61
N SER A 5 12.22 -7.73 -2.82
CA SER A 5 10.94 -7.99 -2.16
C SER A 5 11.05 -8.21 -0.65
N THR A 6 12.04 -8.98 -0.21
CA THR A 6 12.29 -9.23 1.22
C THR A 6 12.72 -7.95 1.94
N PHE A 7 13.49 -7.10 1.27
CA PHE A 7 13.90 -5.81 1.82
C PHE A 7 12.70 -4.85 1.98
N LEU A 8 11.83 -4.75 0.97
CA LEU A 8 10.61 -3.95 1.07
C LEU A 8 9.69 -4.42 2.20
N ASN A 9 9.49 -5.73 2.33
CA ASN A 9 8.65 -6.30 3.39
C ASN A 9 9.16 -5.91 4.78
N GLN A 10 10.47 -5.91 4.98
CA GLN A 10 11.06 -5.54 6.26
C GLN A 10 10.86 -4.06 6.60
N GLU A 11 11.03 -3.17 5.62
CA GLU A 11 10.89 -1.73 5.81
C GLU A 11 9.44 -1.31 6.02
N ILE A 12 8.50 -1.89 5.26
CA ILE A 12 7.06 -1.62 5.43
C ILE A 12 6.57 -2.12 6.80
N ASP A 13 7.12 -3.21 7.30
CA ASP A 13 6.71 -3.84 8.56
C ASP A 13 7.26 -3.18 9.82
N GLN A 14 8.20 -2.26 9.66
CA GLN A 14 8.96 -1.69 10.76
C GLN A 14 8.07 -0.93 11.75
N GLY A 15 8.13 -1.30 13.03
CA GLY A 15 7.45 -0.56 14.11
C GLY A 15 5.93 -0.72 14.15
N ILE A 16 5.34 -1.64 13.36
CA ILE A 16 3.92 -1.96 13.45
C ILE A 16 3.69 -2.83 14.70
N ASP A 17 3.12 -2.24 15.76
CA ASP A 17 2.62 -2.98 16.91
C ASP A 17 1.32 -3.72 16.53
N GLN A 18 1.22 -5.01 16.84
CA GLN A 18 0.00 -5.77 16.57
C GLN A 18 -1.11 -5.54 17.61
N LYS A 19 -0.81 -4.83 18.71
CA LYS A 19 -1.75 -4.57 19.80
C LYS A 19 -2.54 -3.27 19.64
N ILE A 20 -2.18 -2.41 18.68
CA ILE A 20 -2.92 -1.18 18.36
C ILE A 20 -4.01 -1.46 17.32
N SER A 21 -4.91 -0.50 17.11
CA SER A 21 -6.05 -0.66 16.17
C SER A 21 -5.58 -0.99 14.75
N ALA A 22 -6.40 -1.70 13.95
CA ALA A 22 -6.05 -1.99 12.56
C ALA A 22 -5.89 -0.70 11.74
N ARG A 23 -6.65 0.35 12.09
CA ARG A 23 -6.50 1.70 11.54
C ARG A 23 -5.11 2.26 11.77
N ASP A 24 -4.62 2.23 13.01
CA ASP A 24 -3.29 2.76 13.35
C ASP A 24 -2.17 1.92 12.73
N GLN A 25 -2.35 0.59 12.65
CA GLN A 25 -1.43 -0.30 11.92
C GLN A 25 -1.37 0.07 10.44
N LEU A 26 -2.51 0.34 9.79
CA LEU A 26 -2.58 0.71 8.38
C LEU A 26 -1.96 2.09 8.13
N ALA A 27 -2.19 3.05 9.03
CA ALA A 27 -1.57 4.37 8.98
C ALA A 27 -0.05 4.27 9.08
N GLN A 28 0.48 3.45 9.99
CA GLN A 28 1.91 3.20 10.14
C GLN A 28 2.49 2.50 8.91
N MET A 29 1.81 1.48 8.38
CA MET A 29 2.24 0.76 7.18
C MET A 29 2.33 1.69 5.96
N GLY A 30 1.32 2.55 5.75
CA GLY A 30 1.33 3.54 4.69
C GLY A 30 2.45 4.58 4.85
N PHE A 31 2.69 5.04 6.07
CA PHE A 31 3.81 5.93 6.38
C PHE A 31 5.16 5.29 6.04
N ASN A 32 5.35 4.03 6.43
CA ASN A 32 6.58 3.29 6.15
C ASN A 32 6.80 3.13 4.63
N LEU A 33 5.77 2.77 3.87
CA LEU A 33 5.84 2.62 2.42
C LEU A 33 6.25 3.93 1.73
N ILE A 34 5.66 5.06 2.13
CA ILE A 34 5.95 6.36 1.52
C ILE A 34 7.35 6.86 1.92
N THR A 35 7.75 6.67 3.18
CA THR A 35 9.10 6.99 3.64
C THR A 35 10.15 6.17 2.89
N PHE A 36 9.86 4.89 2.70
CA PHE A 36 10.67 3.99 1.88
C PHE A 36 10.76 4.48 0.43
N ALA A 37 9.63 4.89 -0.17
CA ALA A 37 9.59 5.45 -1.51
C ALA A 37 10.51 6.67 -1.66
N LYS A 38 10.45 7.59 -0.69
CA LYS A 38 11.29 8.80 -0.66
C LYS A 38 12.77 8.48 -0.50
N ARG A 39 13.11 7.46 0.29
CA ARG A 39 14.50 7.04 0.54
C ARG A 39 15.08 6.27 -0.66
N TYR A 40 14.25 5.51 -1.35
CA TYR A 40 14.63 4.68 -2.50
C TYR A 40 13.80 5.05 -3.74
N PRO A 41 13.99 6.25 -4.32
CA PRO A 41 13.16 6.75 -5.41
C PRO A 41 13.15 5.84 -6.64
N TYR A 42 14.30 5.23 -6.96
CA TYR A 42 14.45 4.29 -8.08
C TYR A 42 13.88 2.89 -7.81
N PHE A 43 13.52 2.58 -6.56
CA PHE A 43 12.93 1.28 -6.21
C PHE A 43 11.54 1.14 -6.83
N PHE A 44 10.75 2.21 -6.75
CA PHE A 44 9.45 2.24 -7.40
C PHE A 44 9.60 2.35 -8.90
N GLU A 45 10.59 3.03 -9.45
CA GLU A 45 10.90 2.93 -10.88
C GLU A 45 11.18 1.47 -11.31
N ALA A 46 11.91 0.68 -10.51
CA ALA A 46 12.15 -0.74 -10.80
C ALA A 46 10.90 -1.63 -10.67
N LEU A 47 10.00 -1.34 -9.71
CA LEU A 47 8.69 -1.99 -9.58
C LEU A 47 7.74 -1.58 -10.73
N PHE A 48 7.69 -0.30 -11.08
CA PHE A 48 6.78 0.28 -12.08
C PHE A 48 7.28 0.16 -13.52
N ILE A 49 8.58 -0.07 -13.79
CA ILE A 49 9.04 -0.59 -15.10
C ILE A 49 8.32 -1.92 -15.42
N LYS A 50 7.90 -2.69 -14.40
CA LYS A 50 7.02 -3.86 -14.58
C LYS A 50 5.52 -3.54 -14.49
N PHE A 51 5.13 -2.46 -13.83
CA PHE A 51 3.76 -2.16 -13.40
C PHE A 51 3.13 -0.92 -14.08
N PRO A 52 3.32 -0.73 -15.40
CA PRO A 52 2.16 -1.01 -16.26
C PRO A 52 2.44 -1.80 -17.55
N PHE A 53 3.70 -2.15 -17.88
CA PHE A 53 4.03 -2.67 -19.23
C PHE A 53 4.68 -4.06 -19.30
N LYS A 54 4.96 -4.76 -18.19
CA LYS A 54 5.54 -6.12 -18.26
C LYS A 54 4.93 -7.13 -17.29
N TYR A 55 3.61 -7.30 -17.37
CA TYR A 55 2.97 -8.62 -17.22
C TYR A 55 2.48 -9.22 -18.54
N MET A 56 2.72 -8.58 -19.68
CA MET A 56 2.44 -9.18 -20.98
C MET A 56 3.71 -9.82 -21.56
N LYS A 57 4.00 -11.05 -21.12
CA LYS A 57 4.47 -12.03 -22.09
C LYS A 57 3.21 -12.67 -22.65
N VAL A 58 2.74 -12.19 -23.80
CA VAL A 58 1.71 -12.88 -24.57
C VAL A 58 2.33 -14.20 -25.01
N THR A 59 1.96 -15.27 -24.31
CA THR A 59 2.09 -16.65 -24.80
C THR A 59 0.67 -17.21 -24.84
N GLN A 60 0.40 -18.08 -25.80
CA GLN A 60 -0.96 -18.36 -26.30
C GLN A 60 -1.97 -18.86 -25.26
N GLU A 61 -1.60 -19.22 -24.02
CA GLU A 61 -2.47 -20.11 -23.23
C GLU A 61 -2.80 -19.76 -21.77
N THR A 62 -2.06 -18.96 -20.97
CA THR A 62 -2.59 -18.47 -19.65
C THR A 62 -1.68 -17.50 -18.89
N ILE A 63 -2.27 -16.73 -17.96
CA ILE A 63 -1.60 -15.84 -16.99
C ILE A 63 -1.15 -16.68 -15.78
N VAL A 64 0.16 -16.68 -15.47
CA VAL A 64 0.71 -17.30 -14.25
C VAL A 64 0.86 -16.22 -13.16
N LEU A 65 0.11 -16.38 -12.07
CA LEU A 65 0.07 -15.50 -10.88
C LEU A 65 0.80 -16.18 -9.70
N ASP A 66 2.13 -16.30 -9.73
CA ASP A 66 2.87 -17.06 -8.70
C ASP A 66 3.82 -16.22 -7.82
N SER A 67 3.55 -14.93 -7.64
CA SER A 67 4.09 -14.21 -6.48
C SER A 67 3.28 -12.96 -6.16
N ASP A 68 2.65 -12.94 -4.99
CA ASP A 68 2.02 -11.74 -4.45
C ASP A 68 3.02 -10.58 -4.36
N LEU A 69 2.50 -9.36 -4.54
CA LEU A 69 3.26 -8.14 -4.33
C LEU A 69 3.87 -8.17 -2.91
N PRO A 70 5.16 -7.85 -2.73
CA PRO A 70 5.76 -7.88 -1.42
C PRO A 70 5.02 -6.92 -0.47
N GLY A 71 4.49 -7.45 0.63
CA GLY A 71 3.74 -6.71 1.64
C GLY A 71 2.23 -6.77 1.43
N PHE A 72 1.76 -7.32 0.30
CA PHE A 72 0.33 -7.39 -0.02
C PHE A 72 -0.44 -8.31 0.93
N ASP A 73 0.12 -9.45 1.34
CA ASP A 73 -0.56 -10.34 2.29
C ASP A 73 -0.84 -9.68 3.64
N LYS A 74 0.13 -8.88 4.12
CA LYS A 74 -0.02 -8.16 5.38
C LYS A 74 -0.98 -6.99 5.23
N PHE A 75 -0.90 -6.26 4.11
CA PHE A 75 -1.88 -5.24 3.75
C PHE A 75 -3.29 -5.83 3.74
N LYS A 76 -3.48 -6.95 3.03
CA LYS A 76 -4.75 -7.66 2.94
C LYS A 76 -5.25 -8.00 4.34
N ARG A 77 -4.42 -8.64 5.17
CA ARG A 77 -4.78 -8.97 6.56
C ARG A 77 -5.26 -7.74 7.34
N ILE A 78 -4.50 -6.64 7.31
CA ILE A 78 -4.84 -5.39 8.02
C ILE A 78 -6.17 -4.82 7.52
N VAL A 79 -6.41 -4.82 6.20
CA VAL A 79 -7.67 -4.34 5.62
C VAL A 79 -8.84 -5.23 6.02
N LEU A 80 -8.66 -6.55 6.07
CA LEU A 80 -9.71 -7.46 6.53
C LEU A 80 -10.05 -7.28 8.01
N ASP A 81 -9.05 -6.98 8.84
CA ASP A 81 -9.26 -6.69 10.26
C ASP A 81 -9.96 -5.34 10.42
N LEU A 82 -9.56 -4.29 9.68
CA LEU A 82 -10.24 -2.98 9.65
C LEU A 82 -11.71 -3.11 9.27
N ARG A 83 -12.03 -3.89 8.23
CA ARG A 83 -13.42 -4.15 7.79
C ARG A 83 -14.29 -4.71 8.92
N LYS A 84 -13.74 -5.60 9.74
CA LYS A 84 -14.44 -6.18 10.90
C LYS A 84 -14.60 -5.17 12.02
N GLU A 85 -13.54 -4.41 12.33
CA GLU A 85 -13.57 -3.38 13.38
C GLU A 85 -14.61 -2.29 13.09
N GLU A 86 -14.66 -1.84 11.83
CA GLU A 86 -15.50 -0.72 11.38
C GLU A 86 -16.85 -1.15 10.79
N ASN A 87 -17.16 -2.45 10.79
CA ASN A 87 -18.41 -3.05 10.30
C ASN A 87 -18.76 -2.68 8.85
N PHE A 88 -17.79 -2.78 7.95
CA PHE A 88 -18.01 -2.46 6.52
C PHE A 88 -19.04 -3.41 5.89
N THR A 89 -19.93 -2.85 5.07
CA THR A 89 -21.03 -3.58 4.41
C THR A 89 -20.76 -3.89 2.95
N ASN A 90 -19.83 -3.17 2.32
CA ASN A 90 -19.45 -3.31 0.92
C ASN A 90 -18.57 -4.56 0.68
N SER A 91 -18.10 -4.78 -0.56
CA SER A 91 -17.33 -5.99 -0.90
C SER A 91 -15.88 -5.93 -0.42
N GLU A 92 -15.34 -7.07 0.03
CA GLU A 92 -13.92 -7.20 0.40
C GLU A 92 -12.98 -6.78 -0.75
N ALA A 93 -13.28 -7.22 -1.97
CA ALA A 93 -12.48 -6.92 -3.14
C ALA A 93 -12.42 -5.42 -3.45
N GLU A 94 -13.55 -4.73 -3.28
CA GLU A 94 -13.66 -3.28 -3.49
C GLU A 94 -12.84 -2.49 -2.47
N THR A 95 -12.96 -2.82 -1.17
CA THR A 95 -12.16 -2.17 -0.14
C THR A 95 -10.66 -2.39 -0.33
N LEU A 96 -10.25 -3.62 -0.68
CA LEU A 96 -8.85 -3.92 -0.99
C LEU A 96 -8.36 -3.10 -2.19
N PHE A 97 -9.19 -2.98 -3.23
CA PHE A 97 -8.87 -2.22 -4.43
C PHE A 97 -8.70 -0.72 -4.15
N HIS A 98 -9.64 -0.12 -3.40
CA HIS A 98 -9.60 1.31 -3.05
C HIS A 98 -8.37 1.66 -2.21
N PHE A 99 -8.14 0.94 -1.12
CA PHE A 99 -7.01 1.22 -0.24
C PHE A 99 -5.66 0.97 -0.91
N TRP A 100 -5.52 -0.13 -1.67
CA TRP A 100 -4.26 -0.42 -2.35
C TRP A 100 -3.95 0.60 -3.43
N SER A 101 -4.94 0.98 -4.22
CA SER A 101 -4.79 1.99 -5.28
C SER A 101 -4.38 3.35 -4.71
N PHE A 102 -4.99 3.75 -3.60
CA PHE A 102 -4.64 5.01 -2.95
C PHE A 102 -3.21 5.01 -2.39
N ILE A 103 -2.86 4.01 -1.57
CA ILE A 103 -1.56 3.95 -0.90
C ILE A 103 -0.43 3.82 -1.93
N SER A 104 -0.60 2.99 -2.96
CA SER A 104 0.38 2.84 -4.04
C SER A 104 0.47 4.10 -4.91
N GLY A 105 -0.65 4.74 -5.24
CA GLY A 105 -0.67 5.99 -5.98
C GLY A 105 0.05 7.13 -5.24
N LEU A 106 -0.20 7.28 -3.93
CA LEU A 106 0.47 8.28 -3.12
C LEU A 106 1.98 8.01 -3.02
N ALA A 107 2.39 6.74 -2.90
CA ALA A 107 3.81 6.36 -2.89
C ALA A 107 4.53 6.72 -4.21
N VAL A 108 3.86 6.59 -5.36
CA VAL A 108 4.39 7.05 -6.65
C VAL A 108 4.53 8.56 -6.67
N LEU A 109 3.50 9.29 -6.24
CA LEU A 109 3.48 10.74 -6.29
C LEU A 109 4.45 11.39 -5.30
N ALA A 110 4.75 10.74 -4.18
CA ALA A 110 5.70 11.24 -3.17
C ALA A 110 7.11 11.50 -3.74
N ASN A 111 7.49 10.83 -4.83
CA ASN A 111 8.77 11.02 -5.52
C ASN A 111 8.70 12.00 -6.70
N SER A 112 7.50 12.49 -7.04
CA SER A 112 7.31 13.42 -8.15
C SER A 112 7.57 14.88 -7.72
N PRO A 113 7.69 15.84 -8.67
CA PRO A 113 7.86 17.25 -8.34
C PRO A 113 6.75 17.82 -7.44
N ILE A 114 5.52 17.32 -7.58
CA ILE A 114 4.38 17.72 -6.74
C ILE A 114 4.41 17.08 -5.35
N GLY A 115 5.24 16.06 -5.13
CA GLY A 115 5.42 15.38 -3.85
C GLY A 115 6.61 15.88 -3.02
N ARG A 116 7.37 16.88 -3.49
CA ARG A 116 8.55 17.39 -2.77
C ARG A 116 8.22 17.96 -1.39
N ASP A 117 7.03 18.53 -1.23
CA ASP A 117 6.59 19.17 0.01
C ASP A 117 5.84 18.20 0.95
N LEU A 118 5.70 16.92 0.58
CA LEU A 118 5.14 15.88 1.46
C LEU A 118 6.16 15.50 2.54
N ASP A 119 6.30 16.32 3.57
CA ASP A 119 7.04 15.96 4.78
C ASP A 119 6.33 14.85 5.58
N ASN A 120 6.98 14.36 6.63
CA ASN A 120 6.45 13.25 7.42
C ASN A 120 5.08 13.57 8.05
N GLN A 121 4.86 14.82 8.46
CA GLN A 121 3.59 15.24 9.04
C GLN A 121 2.49 15.31 7.97
N ALA A 122 2.80 15.83 6.79
CA ALA A 122 1.89 15.87 5.65
C ALA A 122 1.50 14.45 5.22
N ILE A 123 2.46 13.52 5.14
CA ILE A 123 2.20 12.11 4.83
C ILE A 123 1.21 11.50 5.83
N HIS A 124 1.48 11.60 7.13
CA HIS A 124 0.57 11.09 8.16
C HIS A 124 -0.82 11.72 8.08
N THR A 125 -0.89 13.04 7.88
CA THR A 125 -2.15 13.77 7.80
C THR A 125 -2.96 13.32 6.58
N THR A 126 -2.31 13.18 5.42
CA THR A 126 -2.97 12.75 4.18
C THR A 126 -3.50 11.31 4.28
N ILE A 127 -2.72 10.38 4.83
CA ILE A 127 -3.16 8.99 5.00
C ILE A 127 -4.36 8.94 5.95
N ASN A 128 -4.28 9.58 7.11
CA ASN A 128 -5.37 9.57 8.09
C ASN A 128 -6.64 10.20 7.54
N HIS A 129 -6.52 11.31 6.81
CA HIS A 129 -7.67 11.96 6.18
C HIS A 129 -8.33 11.06 5.13
N MET A 130 -7.54 10.33 4.35
CA MET A 130 -8.08 9.41 3.35
C MET A 130 -8.69 8.15 3.97
N LEU A 131 -8.10 7.62 5.05
CA LEU A 131 -8.73 6.58 5.85
C LEU A 131 -10.09 7.04 6.37
N ASP A 132 -10.21 8.27 6.88
CA ASP A 132 -11.51 8.83 7.31
C ASP A 132 -12.53 8.89 6.19
N ILE A 133 -12.12 9.32 4.99
CA ILE A 133 -13.01 9.41 3.82
C ILE A 133 -13.51 8.02 3.43
N TYR A 134 -12.61 7.04 3.28
CA TYR A 134 -12.99 5.69 2.88
C TYR A 134 -13.81 5.00 3.96
N ILE A 135 -13.39 5.00 5.23
CA ILE A 135 -14.15 4.38 6.33
C ILE A 135 -15.59 4.92 6.37
N LYS A 136 -15.77 6.24 6.26
CA LYS A 136 -17.12 6.85 6.21
C LYS A 136 -17.92 6.45 4.98
N GLY A 137 -17.27 6.31 3.83
CA GLY A 137 -17.93 5.90 2.58
C GLY A 137 -18.39 4.44 2.58
N GLU A 138 -17.70 3.57 3.32
CA GLU A 138 -17.92 2.11 3.35
C GLU A 138 -18.98 1.67 4.38
N GLN A 139 -19.49 2.61 5.18
CA GLN A 139 -20.55 2.42 6.18
C GLN A 139 -21.95 2.84 5.68
N ILE A 140 -22.06 3.27 4.43
CA ILE A 140 -23.28 3.82 3.82
C ILE A 140 -24.10 2.72 3.14
#